data_AF-A0A960L398-F1
#
_entry.id   AF-A0A960L398-F1
#
_cell.length_a   1.000
_cell.length_b   1.000
_cell.length_c   1.000
_cell.angle_alpha   90.00
_cell.angle_beta   90.00
_cell.angle_gamma   90.00
#
_symmetry.space_group_name_H-M   'P 1'
#
loop_
_entity.id
_entity.type
_entity.pdbx_description
1 polymer ?
#
loop_
_entity_poly.entity_id
_entity_poly.type
_entity_poly.pdbx_seq_one_letter_code
_entity_poly.pdbx_strand_id
1 'polypeptide(L)'
;ELPQLWNVLVGQMSFVGPRPDVEGFADRLEGPDRVVLTLRPGITGPATLAFRREEELLAAQPDPETYNREVIWPEKVRLNREYVATWSFWRDLGYLWRTVVG
;
A
#
# COMPACT_ATOMS: atom_id res chain seq x y z
N GLU A 1 0.57 8.84 13.89
CA GLU A 1 0.99 7.56 14.50
C GLU A 1 0.13 7.04 15.66
N LEU A 2 0.09 7.65 16.85
CA LEU A 2 -0.66 7.10 18.01
C LEU A 2 -2.15 6.74 17.74
N PRO A 3 -2.93 7.58 17.02
CA PRO A 3 -4.30 7.22 16.63
C PRO A 3 -4.39 6.01 15.69
N GLN A 4 -3.39 5.78 14.83
CA GLN A 4 -3.38 4.64 13.90
C GLN A 4 -3.04 3.33 14.62
N LEU A 5 -2.16 3.37 15.62
CA LEU A 5 -1.89 2.20 16.47
C LEU A 5 -3.14 1.72 17.20
N TRP A 6 -3.97 2.65 17.68
CA TRP A 6 -5.28 2.30 18.25
C TRP A 6 -6.17 1.58 17.22
N ASN A 7 -6.24 2.08 15.98
CA ASN A 7 -7.00 1.45 14.89
C ASN A 7 -6.51 0.03 14.58
N VAL A 8 -5.21 -0.24 14.73
CA VAL A 8 -4.67 -1.61 14.62
C VAL A 8 -5.16 -2.49 15.77
N LEU A 9 -5.12 -1.98 17.01
CA LEU A 9 -5.57 -2.73 18.19
C LEU A 9 -7.07 -3.06 18.15
N VAL A 10 -7.91 -2.14 17.66
CA VAL A 10 -9.36 -2.38 17.50
C VAL A 10 -9.71 -3.10 16.19
N GLY A 11 -8.71 -3.52 15.40
CA GLY A 11 -8.87 -4.36 14.22
C GLY A 11 -9.35 -3.66 12.94
N GLN A 12 -9.44 -2.32 12.95
CA GLN A 12 -9.78 -1.51 11.78
C GLN A 12 -8.63 -1.42 10.78
N MET A 13 -7.39 -1.48 11.26
CA MET A 13 -6.16 -1.49 10.47
C MET A 13 -5.29 -2.71 10.80
N SER A 14 -4.25 -2.90 9.99
CA SER A 14 -3.16 -3.84 10.21
C SER A 14 -1.84 -3.07 10.36
N PHE A 15 -0.82 -3.72 10.92
CA PHE A 15 0.54 -3.20 10.83
C PHE A 15 1.05 -3.23 9.39
N VAL A 16 0.78 -4.33 8.66
CA VAL A 16 1.20 -4.53 7.28
C VAL A 16 -0.04 -4.68 6.38
N GLY A 17 -0.12 -3.85 5.35
CA GLY A 17 -1.24 -3.78 4.42
C GLY A 17 -1.10 -2.59 3.46
N PRO A 18 -2.03 -2.45 2.49
CA PRO A 18 -2.03 -1.32 1.59
C PRO A 18 -2.32 -0.03 2.36
N ARG A 19 -1.68 1.07 1.98
CA ARG A 19 -2.08 2.39 2.45
C ARG A 19 -3.40 2.77 1.75
N PRO A 20 -4.36 3.43 2.43
CA PRO A 20 -5.50 4.02 1.74
C PRO A 20 -5.01 5.00 0.69
N ASP A 21 -5.37 4.76 -0.57
CA ASP A 21 -5.07 5.65 -1.68
C ASP A 21 -6.22 6.64 -1.92
N VAL A 22 -6.01 7.55 -2.88
CA VAL A 22 -7.00 8.57 -3.26
C VAL A 22 -8.34 7.91 -3.64
N GLU A 23 -9.43 8.52 -3.20
CA GLU A 23 -10.79 8.06 -3.48
C GLU A 23 -11.01 7.85 -5.00
N GLY A 24 -11.77 6.79 -5.36
CA GLY A 24 -12.09 6.47 -6.74
C GLY A 24 -11.10 5.57 -7.48
N PHE A 25 -9.91 5.30 -6.94
CA PHE A 25 -8.97 4.34 -7.53
C PHE A 25 -9.33 2.88 -7.21
N ALA A 26 -9.65 2.60 -5.94
CA ALA A 26 -10.08 1.29 -5.49
C ALA A 26 -11.38 0.83 -6.17
N ASP A 27 -12.28 1.77 -6.48
CA ASP A 27 -13.56 1.49 -7.15
C ASP A 27 -13.39 1.01 -8.59
N ARG A 28 -12.26 1.34 -9.22
CA ARG A 28 -11.91 0.94 -10.59
C ARG A 28 -11.24 -0.43 -10.67
N LEU A 29 -11.03 -1.11 -9.53
CA LEU A 29 -10.43 -2.43 -9.52
C LEU A 29 -11.40 -3.48 -10.07
N GLU A 30 -10.92 -4.23 -11.06
CA GLU A 30 -11.67 -5.26 -11.77
C GLU A 30 -10.98 -6.62 -11.68
N GLY A 31 -11.76 -7.68 -11.88
CA GLY A 31 -11.25 -9.05 -11.97
C GLY A 31 -10.34 -9.46 -10.79
N PRO A 32 -9.18 -10.08 -11.05
CA PRO A 32 -8.25 -10.52 -10.02
C PRO A 32 -7.69 -9.42 -9.11
N ASP A 33 -7.73 -8.16 -9.54
CA ASP A 33 -7.16 -7.05 -8.79
C ASP A 33 -8.01 -6.68 -7.57
N ARG A 34 -9.30 -7.04 -7.60
CA ARG A 34 -10.23 -6.86 -6.47
C ARG A 34 -9.83 -7.62 -5.21
N VAL A 35 -8.91 -8.59 -5.30
CA VAL A 35 -8.37 -9.27 -4.12
C VAL A 35 -7.71 -8.28 -3.15
N VAL A 36 -7.17 -7.16 -3.65
CA VAL A 36 -6.58 -6.11 -2.81
C VAL A 36 -7.60 -5.48 -1.87
N LEU A 37 -8.89 -5.45 -2.25
CA LEU A 37 -9.99 -4.90 -1.43
C LEU A 37 -10.27 -5.75 -0.18
N THR A 38 -9.74 -6.97 -0.11
CA THR A 38 -9.87 -7.85 1.06
C THR A 38 -8.85 -7.53 2.15
N LEU A 39 -7.81 -6.75 1.83
CA LEU A 39 -6.78 -6.37 2.76
C LEU A 39 -7.26 -5.23 3.66
N ARG A 40 -6.93 -5.31 4.95
CA ARG A 40 -7.10 -4.17 5.86
C ARG A 40 -6.03 -3.12 5.57
N PRO A 41 -6.34 -1.83 5.67
CA PRO A 41 -5.35 -0.78 5.55
C PRO A 41 -4.19 -0.98 6.53
N GLY A 42 -2.96 -0.75 6.06
CA GLY A 42 -1.72 -0.96 6.80
C GLY A 42 -1.01 0.34 7.20
N ILE A 43 -0.23 0.29 8.28
CA ILE A 43 0.75 1.35 8.61
C ILE A 43 1.92 1.30 7.59
N THR A 44 2.37 0.09 7.24
CA THR A 44 3.39 -0.15 6.21
C THR A 44 2.94 -1.27 5.27
N GLY A 45 3.69 -1.50 4.19
CA GLY A 45 3.40 -2.54 3.22
C GLY A 45 4.39 -2.52 2.06
N PRO A 46 4.36 -3.53 1.18
CA PRO A 46 5.26 -3.59 0.03
C PRO A 46 5.11 -2.38 -0.89
N ALA A 47 3.88 -1.98 -1.20
CA ALA A 47 3.59 -0.77 -1.97
C ALA A 47 4.11 0.50 -1.26
N THR A 48 3.85 0.64 0.05
CA THR A 48 4.34 1.78 0.85
C THR A 48 5.87 1.86 0.90
N LEU A 49 6.55 0.71 0.95
CA LEU A 49 8.02 0.66 0.94
C LEU A 49 8.59 0.99 -0.44
N ALA A 50 7.99 0.45 -1.51
CA ALA A 50 8.42 0.71 -2.89
C ALA A 50 8.25 2.20 -3.24
N PHE A 51 7.16 2.81 -2.78
CA PHE A 51 6.81 4.21 -3.05
C PHE A 51 6.94 5.08 -1.79
N ARG A 52 7.96 4.85 -0.95
CA ARG A 52 8.15 5.63 0.29
C ARG A 52 8.30 7.14 0.04
N ARG A 53 8.87 7.52 -1.12
CA ARG A 53 9.03 8.90 -1.59
C ARG A 53 8.09 9.23 -2.76
N GLU A 54 6.87 8.68 -2.72
CA GLU A 54 5.86 8.89 -3.77
C GLU A 54 5.63 10.36 -4.10
N GLU A 55 5.52 11.22 -3.07
CA GLU A 55 5.30 12.66 -3.24
C GLU A 55 6.45 13.34 -3.99
N GLU A 56 7.71 13.02 -3.66
CA GLU A 56 8.89 13.54 -4.37
C GLU A 56 8.94 13.04 -5.82
N LEU A 57 8.62 11.75 -6.03
CA LEU A 57 8.58 11.15 -7.36
C LEU A 57 7.52 11.81 -8.24
N LEU A 58 6.34 12.06 -7.68
CA LEU A 58 5.22 12.73 -8.36
C LEU A 58 5.54 14.20 -8.62
N ALA A 59 6.10 14.92 -7.66
CA ALA A 59 6.47 16.33 -7.82
C ALA A 59 7.52 16.56 -8.91
N ALA A 60 8.32 15.54 -9.24
CA ALA A 60 9.29 15.59 -10.32
C ALA A 60 8.68 15.35 -11.73
N GLN A 61 7.40 14.96 -11.83
CA GLN A 61 6.77 14.67 -13.11
C GLN A 61 6.13 15.91 -13.74
N PRO A 62 6.16 16.03 -15.09
CA PRO A 62 5.43 17.08 -15.80
C PRO A 62 3.90 17.00 -15.59
N ASP A 63 3.38 15.78 -15.47
CA ASP A 63 1.97 15.50 -15.16
C ASP A 63 1.90 14.43 -14.05
N PRO A 64 1.85 14.86 -12.77
CA PRO A 64 1.80 13.94 -11.64
C PRO A 64 0.53 13.10 -11.58
N GLU A 65 -0.60 13.62 -12.03
CA GLU A 65 -1.89 12.91 -11.95
C GLU A 65 -1.90 11.73 -12.92
N THR A 66 -1.51 11.96 -14.17
CA THR A 66 -1.39 10.90 -15.18
C THR A 66 -0.33 9.90 -14.78
N TYR A 67 0.84 10.35 -14.30
CA TYR A 67 1.89 9.43 -13.84
C TYR A 67 1.44 8.56 -12.67
N ASN A 68 0.71 9.12 -11.71
CA ASN A 68 0.12 8.32 -10.63
C ASN A 68 -0.83 7.27 -11.20
N ARG A 69 -1.76 7.68 -12.06
CA ARG A 69 -2.82 6.82 -12.60
C ARG A 69 -2.29 5.68 -13.46
N GLU A 70 -1.29 5.94 -14.28
CA GLU A 70 -0.82 5.00 -15.31
C GLU A 70 0.42 4.21 -14.88
N VAL A 71 1.18 4.70 -13.90
CA VAL A 71 2.45 4.07 -13.49
C VAL A 71 2.41 3.62 -12.03
N ILE A 72 2.21 4.56 -11.09
CA ILE A 72 2.33 4.24 -9.66
C ILE A 72 1.18 3.34 -9.20
N TRP A 73 -0.06 3.71 -9.51
CA TRP A 73 -1.24 2.98 -9.06
C TRP A 73 -1.27 1.52 -9.56
N PRO A 74 -1.07 1.22 -10.86
CA PRO A 74 -1.00 -0.16 -11.33
C PRO A 74 0.08 -0.98 -10.63
N GLU A 75 1.26 -0.40 -10.38
CA GLU A 75 2.34 -1.08 -9.65
C GLU A 75 2.00 -1.31 -8.18
N LYS A 76 1.36 -0.34 -7.50
CA LYS A 76 0.84 -0.53 -6.14
C LYS A 76 -0.14 -1.71 -6.08
N VAL A 77 -1.07 -1.78 -7.04
CA VAL A 77 -2.04 -2.89 -7.14
C VAL A 77 -1.31 -4.21 -7.34
N ARG A 78 -0.35 -4.27 -8.27
CA ARG A 78 0.47 -5.48 -8.51
C ARG A 78 1.19 -5.94 -7.25
N LEU A 79 1.87 -5.04 -6.53
CA LEU A 79 2.57 -5.33 -5.28
C LEU A 79 1.61 -5.84 -4.19
N ASN A 80 0.43 -5.26 -4.07
CA ASN A 80 -0.58 -5.68 -3.10
C ASN A 80 -1.18 -7.06 -3.44
N ARG A 81 -1.38 -7.37 -4.73
CA ARG A 81 -1.81 -8.72 -5.15
C ARG A 81 -0.75 -9.76 -4.84
N GLU A 82 0.50 -9.46 -5.14
CA GLU A 82 1.64 -10.33 -4.83
C GLU A 82 1.74 -10.55 -3.31
N TYR A 83 1.56 -9.49 -2.53
CA TYR A 83 1.49 -9.56 -1.07
C TYR A 83 0.44 -10.57 -0.59
N VAL A 84 -0.80 -10.47 -1.06
CA VAL A 84 -1.87 -11.43 -0.73
C VAL A 84 -1.46 -12.86 -1.11
N ALA A 85 -0.99 -13.04 -2.34
CA ALA A 85 -0.70 -14.37 -2.89
C ALA A 85 0.43 -15.09 -2.15
N THR A 86 1.35 -14.34 -1.55
CA THR A 86 2.55 -14.88 -0.90
C THR A 86 2.62 -14.55 0.59
N TRP A 87 1.49 -14.14 1.18
CA TRP A 87 1.45 -13.64 2.55
C TRP A 87 2.02 -14.67 3.54
N SER A 88 2.84 -14.19 4.46
CA SER A 88 3.30 -14.97 5.61
C SER A 88 3.72 -14.05 6.75
N PHE A 89 3.59 -14.56 7.98
CA PHE A 89 3.98 -13.83 9.17
C PHE A 89 5.44 -13.31 9.12
N TRP A 90 6.37 -14.12 8.60
CA TRP A 90 7.78 -13.73 8.49
C TRP A 90 8.02 -12.62 7.47
N ARG A 91 7.22 -12.55 6.40
CA ARG A 91 7.29 -11.44 5.45
C ARG A 91 6.81 -10.14 6.08
N ASP A 92 5.76 -10.19 6.89
CA ASP A 92 5.28 -9.02 7.64
C ASP A 92 6.34 -8.47 8.58
N LEU A 93 7.02 -9.35 9.33
CA LEU A 93 8.17 -8.95 10.15
C LEU A 93 9.29 -8.33 9.29
N GLY A 94 9.56 -8.87 8.11
CA GLY A 94 10.51 -8.31 7.16
C GLY A 94 10.13 -6.91 6.67
N TYR A 95 8.84 -6.67 6.38
CA TYR A 95 8.35 -5.35 5.99
C TYR A 95 8.45 -4.34 7.15
N LEU A 96 8.10 -4.75 8.36
CA LEU A 96 8.26 -3.92 9.56
C LEU A 96 9.73 -3.56 9.81
N TRP A 97 10.64 -4.53 9.68
CA TRP A 97 12.08 -4.29 9.81
C TRP A 97 12.59 -3.28 8.77
N ARG A 98 12.26 -3.46 7.49
CA ARG A 98 12.62 -2.50 6.43
C ARG A 98 12.04 -1.11 6.64
N THR A 99 10.87 -1.03 7.30
CA THR A 99 10.27 0.26 7.65
C THR A 99 11.10 0.99 8.70
N VAL A 100 11.65 0.28 9.68
CA VAL A 100 12.46 0.87 10.76
C VAL A 100 13.88 1.20 10.31
N VAL A 101 14.51 0.33 9.52
CA VAL A 101 15.94 0.47 9.16
C VAL A 101 16.20 1.45 8.03
N GLY A 102 15.21 1.69 7.16
CA GLY A 102 15.39 2.52 5.98
C GLY A 102 15.71 1.69 4.75
#